data_AF-A5AXA8-F1
#
_entry.id   AF-A5AXA8-F1
#
_cell.length_a   1.000
_cell.length_b   1.000
_cell.length_c   1.000
_cell.angle_alpha   90.00
_cell.angle_beta   90.00
_cell.angle_gamma   90.00
#
_symmetry.space_group_name_H-M   'P 1'
#
loop_
_entity.id
_entity.type
_entity.pdbx_description
1 polymer ?
#
loop_
_entity_poly.entity_id
_entity_poly.type
_entity_poly.pdbx_seq_one_letter_code
_entity_poly.pdbx_strand_id
1 'polypeptide(L)'
;MAEEAGMFMVHQTVGSVLCCKCGIPMTPNAANMCVKCLRSEIDITEGLQKHVTIVHCPECDTYLQPPKTWIKAQLESKELLTFCVKRLKNLNKVRLIHAEFIWTEPHSKRIKVKLRVQKEVLNGAILEQAYIVEFVQQEHMCESCSRVQANPDQWVASVQLRQHVPHRRTFFYLEQLILRHDAAGRAIKIKQMDQGIDFFFANRSHGVKFVEFIGKVTPSRSRHDKQLVSHDTKSNNYNYKYTFSVEICPICREDLICLPPKVAVSLGNLGPVVICTKVSNNIALLDPFTLRHCFLDADQYWRSSFKALLSSRQLVEYIVLDVEIVSSEVNVGGSKYALADAQVARVSDFGKNDTIFNIRTHLGHLLNPGDHALGYDVYAANSNDMELEKYRGFVLPEAILIKKSYEEKRQRKRGKPRSWKLKSLNMEVDDSKGRADQEKMNTEYEVFLRDLEEDPELRFNISLYRNKEYQPSEMASMTDGEDLPSVPLEELLADLDLTSSNVSMMGALSCSNKSLDEVPIKKTINLTEAPTAAALTLQFSQPKHFKNSDCSLSGSQLSFPPRVSDSKPNKKRLKYSFDIVSVNDGEDHPEVGA
;
A
#
# COMPACT_ATOMS: atom_id res chain seq x y z
N MET A 1 1.33 -66.84 26.08
CA MET A 1 1.86 -67.53 24.88
C MET A 1 2.35 -66.43 23.94
N ALA A 2 3.63 -66.20 23.68
CA ALA A 2 4.82 -67.03 23.78
C ALA A 2 5.97 -66.30 24.51
N GLU A 3 6.91 -67.11 24.97
CA GLU A 3 7.94 -66.86 25.97
C GLU A 3 9.14 -66.07 25.46
N GLU A 4 9.82 -65.48 26.45
CA GLU A 4 11.07 -64.73 26.40
C GLU A 4 12.24 -65.59 25.88
N ALA A 5 12.83 -65.21 24.75
CA ALA A 5 14.18 -65.61 24.40
C ALA A 5 15.17 -64.67 25.11
N GLY A 6 15.57 -65.04 26.33
CA GLY A 6 16.62 -64.37 27.09
C GLY A 6 17.98 -64.48 26.41
N MET A 7 18.35 -63.48 25.61
CA MET A 7 19.74 -63.29 25.20
C MET A 7 20.56 -62.85 26.41
N PHE A 8 21.51 -63.68 26.82
CA PHE A 8 22.51 -63.37 27.83
C PHE A 8 23.41 -62.23 27.33
N MET A 9 23.13 -60.99 27.73
CA MET A 9 24.02 -59.87 27.49
C MET A 9 25.23 -60.00 28.40
N VAL A 10 26.39 -60.36 27.84
CA VAL A 10 27.67 -60.27 28.54
C VAL A 10 27.87 -58.81 28.94
N HIS A 11 27.80 -58.51 30.23
CA HIS A 11 28.21 -57.21 30.75
C HIS A 11 29.69 -57.02 30.41
N GLN A 12 29.99 -56.21 29.38
CA GLN A 12 31.35 -55.77 29.11
C GLN A 12 31.85 -55.05 30.37
N THR A 13 32.82 -55.65 31.07
CA THR A 13 33.52 -54.99 32.16
C THR A 13 34.30 -53.82 31.56
N VAL A 14 33.77 -52.61 31.68
CA VAL A 14 34.48 -51.39 31.29
C VAL A 14 35.72 -51.30 32.19
N GLY A 15 36.90 -51.55 31.64
CA GLY A 15 38.15 -51.45 32.39
C GLY A 15 38.33 -50.05 32.96
N SER A 16 38.72 -49.95 34.23
CA SER A 16 39.02 -48.66 34.88
C SER A 16 40.51 -48.37 34.80
N VAL A 17 40.88 -47.16 34.39
CA VAL A 17 42.25 -46.64 34.41
C VAL A 17 42.38 -45.59 35.52
N LEU A 18 43.54 -45.47 36.15
CA LEU A 18 43.79 -44.42 37.14
C LEU A 18 44.21 -43.12 36.43
N CYS A 19 43.67 -41.98 36.89
CA CYS A 19 44.12 -40.67 36.42
C CYS A 19 45.60 -40.43 36.75
N CYS A 20 46.40 -40.00 35.76
CA CYS A 20 47.85 -39.80 35.91
C CYS A 20 48.27 -38.76 36.97
N LYS A 21 47.38 -37.84 37.35
CA LYS A 21 47.64 -36.78 38.36
C LYS A 21 47.10 -37.09 39.76
N CYS A 22 45.84 -37.49 39.88
CA CYS A 22 45.16 -37.61 41.16
C CYS A 22 44.84 -39.05 41.58
N GLY A 23 45.14 -40.06 40.76
CA GLY A 23 44.94 -41.47 41.08
C GLY A 23 43.48 -41.92 41.22
N ILE A 24 42.51 -41.12 40.79
CA ILE A 24 41.08 -41.48 40.84
C ILE A 24 40.79 -42.50 39.72
N PRO A 25 40.06 -43.60 40.00
CA PRO A 25 39.64 -44.55 38.97
C PRO A 25 38.64 -43.90 38.01
N MET A 26 38.88 -44.05 36.72
CA MET A 26 38.11 -43.43 35.65
C MET A 26 37.97 -44.36 34.44
N THR A 27 37.00 -44.11 33.58
CA THR A 27 36.93 -44.77 32.28
C THR A 27 38.10 -44.30 31.40
N PRO A 28 38.73 -45.20 30.62
CA PRO A 28 39.85 -44.85 29.75
C PRO A 28 39.43 -43.74 28.78
N ASN A 29 40.21 -42.65 28.73
CA ASN A 29 40.04 -41.56 27.78
C ASN A 29 41.38 -41.26 27.10
N ALA A 30 41.35 -40.61 25.92
CA ALA A 30 42.55 -40.34 25.14
C ALA A 30 43.58 -39.43 25.85
N ALA A 31 43.15 -38.72 26.90
CA ALA A 31 43.99 -37.82 27.68
C ALA A 31 44.58 -38.46 28.96
N ASN A 32 44.18 -39.69 29.33
CA ASN A 32 44.54 -40.38 30.59
C ASN A 32 44.38 -39.53 31.88
N MET A 33 43.51 -38.53 31.83
CA MET A 33 43.27 -37.55 32.90
C MET A 33 41.79 -37.51 33.27
N CYS A 34 41.48 -37.46 34.57
CA CYS A 34 40.09 -37.32 35.01
C CYS A 34 39.53 -35.95 34.64
N VAL A 35 38.20 -35.84 34.54
CA VAL A 35 37.50 -34.60 34.16
C VAL A 35 37.88 -33.40 35.04
N LYS A 36 38.16 -33.62 36.34
CA LYS A 36 38.56 -32.56 37.27
C LYS A 36 39.96 -32.02 36.96
N CYS A 37 40.94 -32.92 36.77
CA CYS A 37 42.31 -32.53 36.42
C CYS A 37 42.37 -31.89 35.02
N LEU A 38 41.59 -32.40 34.07
CA LEU A 38 41.54 -31.87 32.71
C LEU A 38 40.94 -30.46 32.67
N ARG A 39 39.89 -30.18 33.47
CA ARG A 39 39.31 -28.83 33.62
C ARG A 39 40.20 -27.85 34.39
N SER A 40 41.07 -28.34 35.28
CA SER A 40 41.98 -27.47 36.04
C SER A 40 43.24 -27.09 35.25
N GLU A 41 43.71 -27.95 34.33
CA GLU A 41 44.93 -27.69 33.58
C GLU A 41 44.68 -26.95 32.25
N ILE A 42 43.50 -27.09 31.66
CA ILE A 42 43.22 -26.58 30.31
C ILE A 42 42.01 -25.64 30.36
N ASP A 43 42.27 -24.34 30.16
CA ASP A 43 41.23 -23.33 29.97
C ASP A 43 41.03 -23.05 28.47
N ILE A 44 39.87 -23.44 27.94
CA ILE A 44 39.52 -23.20 26.53
C ILE A 44 39.29 -21.71 26.25
N THR A 45 39.01 -20.93 27.30
CA THR A 45 38.62 -19.52 27.19
C THR A 45 39.82 -18.58 27.05
N GLU A 46 41.04 -19.10 27.15
CA GLU A 46 42.27 -18.35 26.93
C GLU A 46 42.33 -17.79 25.50
N GLY A 47 42.34 -16.46 25.39
CA GLY A 47 42.33 -15.74 24.11
C GLY A 47 40.95 -15.35 23.56
N LEU A 48 39.87 -15.70 24.28
CA LEU A 48 38.52 -15.19 24.00
C LEU A 48 38.28 -13.85 24.73
N GLN A 49 37.53 -12.96 24.08
CA GLN A 49 37.18 -11.66 24.65
C GLN A 49 36.08 -11.82 25.71
N LYS A 50 36.35 -11.33 26.93
CA LYS A 50 35.38 -11.29 28.04
C LYS A 50 34.62 -9.96 28.13
N HIS A 51 35.21 -8.87 27.63
CA HIS A 51 34.60 -7.54 27.60
C HIS A 51 34.58 -7.01 26.17
N VAL A 52 33.42 -6.52 25.73
CA VAL A 52 33.23 -5.95 24.39
C VAL A 52 32.37 -4.69 24.49
N THR A 53 32.72 -3.66 23.72
CA THR A 53 31.90 -2.45 23.64
C THR A 53 30.99 -2.50 22.42
N ILE A 54 29.70 -2.22 22.63
CA ILE A 54 28.70 -2.09 21.57
C ILE A 54 28.16 -0.67 21.56
N VAL A 55 27.90 -0.15 20.37
CA VAL A 55 27.37 1.21 20.19
C VAL A 55 25.88 1.09 19.88
N HIS A 56 25.06 1.86 20.60
CA HIS A 56 23.61 1.82 20.53
C HIS A 56 23.03 3.22 20.38
N CYS A 57 22.00 3.36 19.53
CA CYS A 57 21.27 4.61 19.37
C CYS A 57 20.00 4.60 20.23
N PRO A 58 19.86 5.54 21.18
CA PRO A 58 18.75 5.55 22.15
C PRO A 58 17.39 5.94 21.53
N GLU A 59 17.35 6.56 20.36
CA GLU A 59 16.08 7.00 19.75
C GLU A 59 15.40 5.92 18.90
N CYS A 60 16.19 5.08 18.21
CA CYS A 60 15.66 4.12 17.25
C CYS A 60 15.89 2.66 17.65
N ASP A 61 16.47 2.43 18.84
CA ASP A 61 16.85 1.12 19.38
C ASP A 61 17.69 0.29 18.39
N THR A 62 18.63 0.95 17.72
CA THR A 62 19.52 0.31 16.76
C THR A 62 20.93 0.17 17.31
N TYR A 63 21.61 -0.91 16.91
CA TYR A 63 23.00 -1.21 17.27
C TYR A 63 23.88 -1.06 16.03
N LEU A 64 25.03 -0.39 16.21
CA LEU A 64 26.00 -0.23 15.14
C LEU A 64 26.76 -1.55 14.95
N GLN A 65 26.62 -2.13 13.77
CA GLN A 65 27.55 -3.11 13.23
C GLN A 65 28.60 -2.38 12.36
N PRO A 66 29.86 -2.26 12.83
CA PRO A 66 30.90 -1.64 12.04
C PRO A 66 31.10 -2.37 10.71
N PRO A 67 31.29 -1.65 9.60
CA PRO A 67 31.74 -0.25 9.53
C PRO A 67 30.68 0.85 9.65
N LYS A 68 29.45 0.68 9.14
CA LYS A 68 28.40 1.74 9.16
C LYS A 68 26.95 1.24 9.25
N THR A 69 26.73 -0.07 9.30
CA THR A 69 25.38 -0.64 9.25
C THR A 69 24.74 -0.62 10.64
N TRP A 70 23.50 -0.14 10.74
CA TRP A 70 22.73 -0.15 11.98
C TRP A 70 21.66 -1.22 11.92
N ILE A 71 21.56 -2.05 12.95
CA ILE A 71 20.57 -3.12 13.05
C ILE A 71 19.60 -2.77 14.17
N LYS A 72 18.30 -2.76 13.87
CA LYS A 72 17.27 -2.65 14.89
C LYS A 72 17.14 -4.00 15.58
N ALA A 73 17.29 -4.02 16.91
CA ALA A 73 17.15 -5.25 17.68
C ALA A 73 16.57 -4.90 19.05
N GLN A 74 15.57 -5.66 19.50
CA GLN A 74 15.04 -5.49 20.86
C GLN A 74 15.96 -6.15 21.89
N LEU A 75 15.90 -5.69 23.14
CA LEU A 75 16.56 -6.34 24.27
C LEU A 75 16.09 -7.80 24.39
N GLU A 76 16.99 -8.70 24.73
CA GLU A 76 16.74 -10.15 24.86
C GLU A 76 16.19 -10.84 23.59
N SER A 77 16.33 -10.21 22.42
CA SER A 77 15.92 -10.79 21.14
C SER A 77 16.99 -11.74 20.55
N LYS A 78 16.54 -12.67 19.70
CA LYS A 78 17.44 -13.55 18.93
C LYS A 78 18.38 -12.78 17.98
N GLU A 79 17.91 -11.65 17.47
CA GLU A 79 18.66 -10.78 16.56
C GLU A 79 19.84 -10.12 17.31
N LEU A 80 19.60 -9.63 18.52
CA LEU A 80 20.64 -9.06 19.38
C LEU A 80 21.67 -10.13 19.78
N LEU A 81 21.22 -11.34 20.07
CA LEU A 81 22.11 -12.46 20.39
C LEU A 81 23.04 -12.78 19.20
N THR A 82 22.47 -12.85 18.00
CA THR A 82 23.22 -13.07 16.77
C THR A 82 24.24 -11.95 16.52
N PHE A 83 23.85 -10.70 16.78
CA PHE A 83 24.74 -9.54 16.70
C PHE A 83 25.90 -9.63 17.70
N CYS A 84 25.62 -9.93 18.97
CA CYS A 84 26.62 -10.09 20.01
C CYS A 84 27.62 -11.21 19.69
N VAL A 85 27.15 -12.37 19.21
CA VAL A 85 28.02 -13.49 18.80
C VAL A 85 28.90 -13.10 17.62
N LYS A 86 28.34 -12.48 16.57
CA LYS A 86 29.11 -12.01 15.41
C LYS A 86 30.15 -10.94 15.75
N ARG A 87 29.93 -10.19 16.84
CA ARG A 87 30.83 -9.12 17.27
C ARG A 87 32.10 -9.64 17.94
N LEU A 88 32.07 -10.86 18.48
CA LEU A 88 33.20 -11.46 19.15
C LEU A 88 34.27 -11.88 18.16
N LYS A 89 35.52 -11.48 18.45
CA LYS A 89 36.68 -11.92 17.68
C LYS A 89 37.11 -13.32 18.12
N ASN A 90 37.79 -14.04 17.25
CA ASN A 90 38.42 -15.34 17.52
C ASN A 90 37.47 -16.52 17.82
N LEU A 91 36.16 -16.39 17.57
CA LEU A 91 35.23 -17.52 17.69
C LEU A 91 35.49 -18.64 16.66
N ASN A 92 36.20 -18.38 15.57
CA ASN A 92 36.53 -19.42 14.58
C ASN A 92 37.41 -20.56 15.15
N LYS A 93 38.08 -20.33 16.28
CA LYS A 93 38.96 -21.33 16.92
C LYS A 93 38.20 -22.36 17.77
N VAL A 94 36.93 -22.10 18.08
CA VAL A 94 36.16 -22.87 19.06
C VAL A 94 34.72 -23.03 18.56
N ARG A 95 34.16 -24.24 18.67
CA ARG A 95 32.78 -24.49 18.22
C ARG A 95 31.79 -23.96 19.26
N LEU A 96 30.92 -23.05 18.87
CA LEU A 96 29.84 -22.56 19.74
C LEU A 96 28.72 -23.60 19.80
N ILE A 97 28.33 -24.04 20.99
CA ILE A 97 27.19 -24.96 21.19
C ILE A 97 25.93 -24.14 21.49
N HIS A 98 26.03 -23.24 22.48
CA HIS A 98 24.86 -22.55 23.02
C HIS A 98 25.23 -21.14 23.47
N ALA A 99 24.26 -20.24 23.38
CA ALA A 99 24.37 -18.87 23.85
C ALA A 99 23.06 -18.48 24.55
N GLU A 100 23.18 -17.93 25.75
CA GLU A 100 22.04 -17.50 26.58
C GLU A 100 22.29 -16.11 27.16
N PHE A 101 21.25 -15.28 27.23
CA PHE A 101 21.32 -14.03 27.98
C PHE A 101 21.25 -14.32 29.47
N ILE A 102 22.05 -13.59 30.23
CA ILE A 102 21.88 -13.46 31.67
C ILE A 102 21.16 -12.14 31.89
N TRP A 103 20.01 -12.19 32.57
CA TRP A 103 19.26 -10.99 32.91
C TRP A 103 20.17 -9.99 33.64
N THR A 104 20.20 -8.77 33.13
CA THR A 104 20.88 -7.64 33.73
C THR A 104 19.89 -6.51 33.86
N GLU A 105 20.11 -5.65 34.86
CA GLU A 105 19.23 -4.52 35.09
C GLU A 105 19.29 -3.55 33.88
N PRO A 106 18.15 -3.07 33.35
CA PRO A 106 18.11 -2.23 32.15
C PRO A 106 18.96 -0.95 32.25
N HIS A 107 19.07 -0.37 33.45
CA HIS A 107 19.82 0.86 33.69
C HIS A 107 21.34 0.64 33.75
N SER A 108 21.79 -0.61 33.85
CA SER A 108 23.21 -0.94 33.99
C SER A 108 24.02 -0.70 32.71
N LYS A 109 23.35 -0.47 31.56
CA LYS A 109 23.96 -0.33 30.21
C LYS A 109 24.94 -1.46 29.90
N ARG A 110 24.68 -2.65 30.45
CA ARG A 110 25.52 -3.84 30.34
C ARG A 110 24.65 -5.02 29.97
N ILE A 111 25.05 -5.76 28.95
CA ILE A 111 24.38 -6.98 28.51
C ILE A 111 25.35 -8.14 28.78
N LYS A 112 24.92 -9.12 29.57
CA LYS A 112 25.72 -10.31 29.85
C LYS A 112 25.22 -11.48 29.02
N VAL A 113 26.11 -12.09 28.26
CA VAL A 113 25.82 -13.28 27.45
C VAL A 113 26.70 -14.41 27.93
N LYS A 114 26.09 -15.53 28.28
CA LYS A 114 26.79 -16.76 28.63
C LYS A 114 26.89 -17.64 27.39
N LEU A 115 28.12 -17.94 27.00
CA LEU A 115 28.45 -18.76 25.84
C LEU A 115 28.97 -20.11 26.31
N ARG A 116 28.47 -21.18 25.71
CA ARG A 116 29.00 -22.54 25.85
C ARG A 116 29.78 -22.87 24.59
N VAL A 117 31.07 -23.13 24.78
CA VAL A 117 32.02 -23.37 23.70
C VAL A 117 32.65 -24.75 23.88
N GLN A 118 32.96 -25.36 22.75
CA GLN A 118 33.51 -26.70 22.63
C GLN A 118 34.81 -26.65 21.83
N LYS A 119 35.88 -27.20 22.41
CA LYS A 119 37.17 -27.32 21.73
C LYS A 119 37.69 -28.73 21.88
N GLU A 120 38.33 -29.21 20.82
CA GLU A 120 39.14 -30.41 20.89
C GLU A 120 40.47 -30.09 21.58
N VAL A 121 40.76 -30.89 22.60
CA VAL A 121 41.94 -30.84 23.45
C VAL A 121 42.71 -32.16 23.25
N LEU A 122 43.97 -32.22 23.69
CA LEU A 122 44.89 -33.38 23.70
C LEU A 122 44.29 -34.70 23.17
N ASN A 123 44.69 -35.09 21.97
CA ASN A 123 44.36 -36.36 21.32
C ASN A 123 42.85 -36.63 21.14
N GLY A 124 42.08 -35.60 20.77
CA GLY A 124 40.66 -35.75 20.39
C GLY A 124 39.68 -35.76 21.56
N ALA A 125 40.13 -35.40 22.77
CA ALA A 125 39.24 -35.20 23.91
C ALA A 125 38.46 -33.89 23.75
N ILE A 126 37.13 -33.97 23.68
CA ILE A 126 36.27 -32.81 23.53
C ILE A 126 35.93 -32.24 24.91
N LEU A 127 36.25 -30.97 25.15
CA LEU A 127 35.93 -30.28 26.39
C LEU A 127 34.94 -29.13 26.12
N GLU A 128 33.89 -29.08 26.94
CA GLU A 128 32.89 -28.02 26.93
C GLU A 128 33.08 -27.10 28.13
N GLN A 129 33.13 -25.79 27.87
CA GLN A 129 33.28 -24.78 28.91
C GLN A 129 32.30 -23.62 28.67
N ALA A 130 31.67 -23.16 29.75
CA ALA A 130 30.80 -22.00 29.73
C ALA A 130 31.56 -20.78 30.27
N TYR A 131 31.48 -19.65 29.57
CA TYR A 131 32.02 -18.39 30.04
C TYR A 131 31.07 -17.23 29.76
N ILE A 132 31.21 -16.17 30.55
CA ILE A 132 30.34 -15.00 30.48
C ILE A 132 31.10 -13.89 29.76
N VAL A 133 30.46 -13.31 28.75
CA VAL A 133 30.89 -12.12 28.05
C VAL A 133 30.04 -10.95 28.51
N GLU A 134 30.69 -9.87 28.91
CA GLU A 134 30.06 -8.61 29.26
C GLU A 134 30.16 -7.62 28.09
N PHE A 135 29.01 -7.22 27.57
CA PHE A 135 28.90 -6.18 26.55
C PHE A 135 28.54 -4.85 27.21
N VAL A 136 29.43 -3.86 27.11
CA VAL A 136 29.19 -2.50 27.59
C VAL A 136 28.55 -1.68 26.47
N GLN A 137 27.39 -1.11 26.75
CA GLN A 137 26.63 -0.30 25.80
C GLN A 137 27.06 1.16 25.88
N GLN A 138 27.59 1.68 24.79
CA GLN A 138 27.87 3.09 24.59
C GLN A 138 26.75 3.72 23.75
N GLU A 139 26.19 4.80 24.25
CA GLU A 139 25.17 5.55 23.54
C GLU A 139 25.83 6.46 22.50
N HIS A 140 25.41 6.32 21.26
CA HIS A 140 25.78 7.21 20.17
C HIS A 140 24.60 7.30 19.21
N MET A 141 24.26 8.50 18.79
CA MET A 141 23.16 8.68 17.85
C MET A 141 23.54 8.17 16.46
N CYS A 142 22.62 7.46 15.80
CA CYS A 142 22.82 7.11 14.40
C CYS A 142 22.67 8.36 13.53
N GLU A 143 23.24 8.31 12.33
CA GLU A 143 23.27 9.46 11.42
C GLU A 143 21.86 9.93 11.01
N SER A 144 20.90 9.01 10.89
CA SER A 144 19.50 9.35 10.61
C SER A 144 18.82 10.08 11.76
N CYS A 145 18.98 9.60 13.00
CA CYS A 145 18.41 10.25 14.19
C CYS A 145 19.07 11.60 14.48
N SER A 146 20.40 11.68 14.33
CA SER A 146 21.12 12.94 14.45
C SER A 146 20.64 13.98 13.44
N ARG A 147 20.33 13.58 12.21
CA ARG A 147 19.75 14.47 11.19
C ARG A 147 18.35 14.95 11.56
N VAL A 148 17.50 14.05 12.06
CA VAL A 148 16.13 14.38 12.50
C VAL A 148 16.16 15.33 13.70
N GLN A 149 17.06 15.13 14.68
CA GLN A 149 17.23 16.05 15.79
C GLN A 149 17.80 17.41 15.36
N ALA A 150 18.74 17.43 14.42
CA ALA A 150 19.34 18.67 13.93
C ALA A 150 18.30 19.54 13.22
N ASN A 151 17.48 18.94 12.35
CA ASN A 151 16.38 19.61 11.67
C ASN A 151 15.24 18.62 11.38
N PRO A 152 14.15 18.63 12.18
CA PRO A 152 13.05 17.68 12.00
C PRO A 152 12.31 17.88 10.67
N ASP A 153 12.27 19.12 10.16
CA ASP A 153 11.64 19.47 8.88
C ASP A 153 12.53 19.18 7.65
N GLN A 154 13.75 18.65 7.84
CA GLN A 154 14.65 18.39 6.73
C GLN A 154 14.16 17.23 5.88
N TRP A 155 13.80 17.53 4.64
CA TRP A 155 13.40 16.55 3.65
C TRP A 155 14.47 16.37 2.55
N VAL A 156 14.48 15.18 1.96
CA VAL A 156 15.36 14.82 0.83
C VAL A 156 14.57 14.73 -0.46
N ALA A 157 13.33 14.26 -0.40
CA ALA A 157 12.42 14.20 -1.54
C ALA A 157 11.13 14.98 -1.27
N SER A 158 10.68 15.74 -2.27
CA SER A 158 9.37 16.40 -2.26
C SER A 158 8.55 15.91 -3.45
N VAL A 159 7.26 15.67 -3.24
CA VAL A 159 6.29 15.35 -4.30
C VAL A 159 5.26 16.47 -4.33
N GLN A 160 5.24 17.20 -5.44
CA GLN A 160 4.35 18.32 -5.68
C GLN A 160 3.21 17.85 -6.56
N LEU A 161 2.03 17.68 -5.98
CA LEU A 161 0.81 17.35 -6.72
C LEU A 161 0.12 18.64 -7.14
N ARG A 162 -0.12 18.81 -8.44
CA ARG A 162 -0.83 19.98 -9.00
C ARG A 162 -1.95 19.54 -9.92
N GLN A 163 -3.05 20.29 -9.89
CA GLN A 163 -4.14 20.14 -10.83
C GLN A 163 -4.70 21.51 -11.20
N HIS A 164 -4.66 21.84 -12.49
CA HIS A 164 -5.10 23.13 -13.00
C HIS A 164 -6.61 23.14 -13.26
N VAL A 165 -7.40 23.10 -12.18
CA VAL A 165 -8.88 23.11 -12.21
C VAL A 165 -9.39 24.07 -11.15
N PRO A 166 -10.49 24.81 -11.39
CA PRO A 166 -11.02 25.77 -10.44
C PRO A 166 -11.60 25.16 -9.15
N HIS A 167 -11.95 23.87 -9.14
CA HIS A 167 -12.54 23.15 -8.01
C HIS A 167 -11.65 21.99 -7.53
N ARG A 168 -11.81 21.55 -6.27
CA ARG A 168 -10.93 20.55 -5.63
C ARG A 168 -11.52 19.15 -5.46
N ARG A 169 -12.64 18.83 -6.12
CA ARG A 169 -13.36 17.53 -5.98
C ARG A 169 -12.45 16.29 -6.12
N THR A 170 -11.61 16.26 -7.14
CA THR A 170 -10.62 15.19 -7.40
C THR A 170 -9.57 15.06 -6.29
N PHE A 171 -9.16 16.18 -5.67
CA PHE A 171 -8.25 16.14 -4.53
C PHE A 171 -8.90 15.58 -3.27
N PHE A 172 -10.17 15.91 -3.00
CA PHE A 172 -10.89 15.31 -1.87
C PHE A 172 -11.03 13.79 -2.04
N TYR A 173 -11.32 13.34 -3.27
CA TYR A 173 -11.35 11.91 -3.56
C TYR A 173 -9.97 11.24 -3.40
N LEU A 174 -8.91 11.87 -3.92
CA LEU A 174 -7.54 11.37 -3.82
C LEU A 174 -7.05 11.32 -2.37
N GLU A 175 -7.41 12.29 -1.54
CA GLU A 175 -7.12 12.31 -0.10
C GLU A 175 -7.71 11.07 0.61
N GLN A 176 -8.97 10.73 0.33
CA GLN A 176 -9.59 9.54 0.92
C GLN A 176 -8.91 8.25 0.47
N LEU A 177 -8.45 8.19 -0.79
CA LEU A 177 -7.70 7.04 -1.30
C LEU A 177 -6.32 6.92 -0.66
N ILE A 178 -5.63 8.02 -0.41
CA ILE A 178 -4.36 8.03 0.32
C ILE A 178 -4.56 7.47 1.73
N LEU A 179 -5.63 7.89 2.42
CA LEU A 179 -5.95 7.44 3.77
C LEU A 179 -6.30 5.95 3.80
N ARG A 180 -7.10 5.46 2.84
CA ARG A 180 -7.48 4.04 2.76
C ARG A 180 -6.28 3.13 2.55
N HIS A 181 -5.33 3.53 1.73
CA HIS A 181 -4.13 2.74 1.42
C HIS A 181 -2.93 3.04 2.34
N ASP A 182 -3.08 3.96 3.29
CA ASP A 182 -2.00 4.49 4.15
C ASP A 182 -0.72 4.85 3.35
N ALA A 183 -0.91 5.45 2.17
CA ALA A 183 0.20 5.73 1.25
C ALA A 183 1.10 6.87 1.75
N ALA A 184 0.59 7.74 2.63
CA ALA A 184 1.28 8.89 3.18
C ALA A 184 1.88 8.66 4.58
N GLY A 185 1.81 7.45 5.16
CA GLY A 185 2.29 7.20 6.53
C GLY A 185 3.80 7.44 6.77
N ARG A 186 4.60 7.60 5.70
CA ARG A 186 6.04 7.95 5.78
C ARG A 186 6.36 9.40 5.41
N ALA A 187 5.34 10.22 5.16
CA ALA A 187 5.53 11.64 4.92
C ALA A 187 5.90 12.33 6.24
N ILE A 188 6.91 13.19 6.20
CA ILE A 188 7.28 14.04 7.34
C ILE A 188 6.22 15.12 7.51
N LYS A 189 5.86 15.74 6.39
CA LYS A 189 5.08 16.97 6.34
C LYS A 189 4.23 16.99 5.09
N ILE A 190 3.02 17.50 5.23
CA ILE A 190 2.05 17.69 4.14
C ILE A 190 1.67 19.16 4.17
N LYS A 191 2.03 19.90 3.13
CA LYS A 191 1.67 21.32 2.99
C LYS A 191 0.61 21.47 1.92
N GLN A 192 -0.44 22.22 2.22
CA GLN A 192 -1.43 22.59 1.23
C GLN A 192 -0.97 23.86 0.48
N MET A 193 -0.79 23.76 -0.84
CA MET A 193 -0.39 24.88 -1.69
C MET A 193 -1.57 25.38 -2.53
N ASP A 194 -1.36 26.44 -3.31
CA ASP A 194 -2.34 26.83 -4.33
C ASP A 194 -2.39 25.76 -5.44
N GLN A 195 -3.61 25.43 -5.88
CA GLN A 195 -3.89 24.41 -6.90
C GLN A 195 -3.28 23.02 -6.63
N GLY A 196 -2.97 22.69 -5.37
CA GLY A 196 -2.40 21.38 -5.05
C GLY A 196 -1.86 21.17 -3.63
N ILE A 197 -1.05 20.12 -3.49
CA ILE A 197 -0.54 19.61 -2.21
C ILE A 197 0.91 19.18 -2.38
N ASP A 198 1.75 19.50 -1.40
CA ASP A 198 3.15 19.08 -1.35
C ASP A 198 3.39 18.07 -0.23
N PHE A 199 3.95 16.91 -0.58
CA PHE A 199 4.36 15.86 0.34
C PHE A 199 5.87 15.83 0.48
N PHE A 200 6.36 15.86 1.71
CA PHE A 200 7.80 15.83 2.02
C PHE A 200 8.20 14.48 2.61
N PHE A 201 9.28 13.90 2.08
CA PHE A 201 9.79 12.59 2.46
C PHE A 201 11.27 12.64 2.85
N ALA A 202 11.62 11.85 3.88
CA ALA A 202 13.00 11.67 4.34
C ALA A 202 13.89 10.95 3.32
N ASN A 203 13.31 9.98 2.57
CA ASN A 203 14.03 9.15 1.61
C ASN A 203 13.43 9.30 0.21
N ARG A 204 14.30 9.31 -0.81
CA ARG A 204 13.89 9.31 -2.23
C ARG A 204 12.96 8.14 -2.57
N SER A 205 13.26 6.95 -2.05
CA SER A 205 12.50 5.74 -2.34
C SER A 205 11.04 5.81 -1.89
N HIS A 206 10.73 6.56 -0.83
CA HIS A 206 9.35 6.78 -0.39
C HIS A 206 8.61 7.71 -1.34
N GLY A 207 9.26 8.79 -1.81
CA GLY A 207 8.70 9.68 -2.82
C GLY A 207 8.38 8.96 -4.14
N VAL A 208 9.30 8.12 -4.64
CA VAL A 208 9.07 7.35 -5.89
C VAL A 208 7.87 6.40 -5.75
N LYS A 209 7.79 5.65 -4.63
CA LYS A 209 6.64 4.77 -4.36
C LYS A 209 5.31 5.53 -4.30
N PHE A 210 5.33 6.74 -3.75
CA PHE A 210 4.15 7.59 -3.69
C PHE A 210 3.73 8.09 -5.09
N VAL A 211 4.68 8.48 -5.93
CA VAL A 211 4.40 8.84 -7.34
C VAL A 211 3.83 7.64 -8.11
N GLU A 212 4.40 6.45 -7.93
CA GLU A 212 3.87 5.21 -8.53
C GLU A 212 2.45 4.88 -8.05
N PHE A 213 2.12 5.17 -6.79
CA PHE A 213 0.77 5.01 -6.26
C PHE A 213 -0.21 5.96 -6.96
N ILE A 214 0.13 7.25 -7.08
CA ILE A 214 -0.72 8.25 -7.75
C ILE A 214 -0.97 7.88 -9.21
N GLY A 215 0.06 7.39 -9.92
CA GLY A 215 -0.07 6.95 -11.31
C GLY A 215 -0.97 5.74 -11.50
N LYS A 216 -1.23 4.93 -10.46
CA LYS A 216 -2.19 3.81 -10.52
C LYS A 216 -3.63 4.26 -10.27
N VAL A 217 -3.80 5.34 -9.53
CA VAL A 217 -5.11 5.80 -9.04
C VAL A 217 -5.71 6.86 -9.96
N THR A 218 -4.87 7.75 -10.51
CA THR A 218 -5.28 8.90 -11.31
C THR A 218 -4.39 9.07 -12.55
N PRO A 219 -4.93 9.60 -13.67
CA PRO A 219 -4.15 9.84 -14.87
C PRO A 219 -3.28 11.07 -14.62
N SER A 220 -1.97 10.86 -14.53
CA SER A 220 -1.01 11.90 -14.16
C SER A 220 0.24 11.87 -15.03
N ARG A 221 0.90 13.01 -15.17
CA ARG A 221 2.26 13.11 -15.71
C ARG A 221 3.22 13.42 -14.57
N SER A 222 4.36 12.73 -14.54
CA SER A 222 5.40 12.97 -13.53
C SER A 222 6.69 13.44 -14.16
N ARG A 223 7.31 14.47 -13.59
CA ARG A 223 8.66 14.95 -13.90
C ARG A 223 9.56 14.82 -12.67
N HIS A 224 10.80 14.40 -12.87
CA HIS A 224 11.78 14.23 -11.80
C HIS A 224 12.96 15.18 -11.99
N ASP A 225 13.19 16.05 -11.02
CA ASP A 225 14.34 16.96 -10.98
C ASP A 225 15.19 16.68 -9.74
N LYS A 226 16.50 16.97 -9.83
CA LYS A 226 17.44 16.83 -8.71
C LYS A 226 18.29 18.09 -8.56
N GLN A 227 18.48 18.54 -7.34
CA GLN A 227 19.32 19.68 -6.97
C GLN A 227 20.46 19.21 -6.09
N LEU A 228 21.71 19.55 -6.44
CA LEU A 228 22.87 19.24 -5.60
C LEU A 228 22.88 20.20 -4.40
N VAL A 229 22.98 19.64 -3.19
CA VAL A 229 23.09 20.42 -1.94
C VAL A 229 24.53 20.47 -1.47
N SER A 230 25.19 19.31 -1.43
CA SER A 230 26.60 19.23 -1.01
C SER A 230 27.30 18.05 -1.68
N HIS A 231 28.62 18.14 -1.79
CA HIS A 231 29.49 17.07 -2.27
C HIS A 231 30.64 16.90 -1.28
N ASP A 232 30.92 15.66 -0.90
CA ASP A 232 32.12 15.32 -0.14
C ASP A 232 33.19 14.79 -1.09
N THR A 233 34.24 15.58 -1.30
CA THR A 233 35.35 15.24 -2.19
C THR A 233 36.17 14.04 -1.71
N LYS A 234 36.19 13.76 -0.41
CA LYS A 234 36.98 12.64 0.15
C LYS A 234 36.32 11.29 -0.07
N SER A 235 34.99 11.25 0.02
CA SER A 235 34.21 10.02 -0.14
C SER A 235 33.45 9.92 -1.47
N ASN A 236 33.58 10.95 -2.32
CA ASN A 236 32.83 11.14 -3.57
C ASN A 236 31.31 10.92 -3.41
N ASN A 237 30.77 11.32 -2.26
CA ASN A 237 29.35 11.22 -1.96
C ASN A 237 28.65 12.56 -2.25
N TYR A 238 27.52 12.48 -2.94
CA TYR A 238 26.72 13.64 -3.31
C TYR A 238 25.39 13.62 -2.57
N ASN A 239 25.08 14.73 -1.90
CA ASN A 239 23.79 14.94 -1.28
C ASN A 239 22.90 15.75 -2.24
N TYR A 240 21.86 15.09 -2.74
CA TYR A 240 20.86 15.71 -3.60
C TYR A 240 19.54 15.90 -2.87
N LYS A 241 18.83 16.97 -3.21
CA LYS A 241 17.38 17.09 -3.00
C LYS A 241 16.66 16.70 -4.28
N TYR A 242 15.59 15.93 -4.14
CA TYR A 242 14.77 15.44 -5.25
C TYR A 242 13.42 16.13 -5.22
N THR A 243 12.98 16.61 -6.37
CA THR A 243 11.66 17.19 -6.54
C THR A 243 10.93 16.40 -7.61
N PHE A 244 9.74 15.91 -7.25
CA PHE A 244 8.86 15.19 -8.14
C PHE A 244 7.64 16.05 -8.41
N SER A 245 7.56 16.61 -9.62
CA SER A 245 6.39 17.38 -10.04
C SER A 245 5.40 16.42 -10.70
N VAL A 246 4.23 16.26 -10.09
CA VAL A 246 3.16 15.39 -10.56
C VAL A 246 1.96 16.25 -10.89
N GLU A 247 1.57 16.24 -12.16
CA GLU A 247 0.41 16.97 -12.63
C GLU A 247 -0.70 16.00 -13.01
N ILE A 248 -1.86 16.19 -12.37
CA ILE A 248 -3.06 15.42 -12.60
C ILE A 248 -3.80 16.01 -13.80
N CYS A 249 -4.44 15.15 -14.59
CA CYS A 249 -5.31 15.58 -15.68
C CYS A 249 -6.34 16.63 -15.19
N PRO A 250 -6.49 17.77 -15.90
CA PRO A 250 -7.46 18.81 -15.54
C PRO A 250 -8.92 18.44 -15.88
N ILE A 251 -9.20 17.22 -16.33
CA ILE A 251 -10.55 16.74 -16.58
C ILE A 251 -11.10 16.12 -15.31
N CYS A 252 -12.31 16.53 -14.93
CA CYS A 252 -13.01 16.00 -13.79
C CYS A 252 -14.26 15.22 -14.22
N ARG A 253 -14.84 14.48 -13.26
CA ARG A 253 -16.14 13.83 -13.42
C ARG A 253 -17.21 14.89 -13.73
N GLU A 254 -18.15 14.57 -14.61
CA GLU A 254 -19.27 15.43 -15.03
C GLU A 254 -18.88 16.65 -15.89
N ASP A 255 -17.62 16.76 -16.32
CA ASP A 255 -17.21 17.81 -17.25
C ASP A 255 -17.66 17.52 -18.69
N LEU A 256 -18.07 18.58 -19.40
CA LEU A 256 -18.36 18.51 -20.83
C LEU A 256 -17.09 18.78 -21.62
N ILE A 257 -16.82 17.92 -22.60
CA ILE A 257 -15.58 17.93 -23.35
C ILE A 257 -15.92 17.98 -24.84
N CYS A 258 -15.25 18.88 -25.56
CA CYS A 258 -15.17 18.82 -27.01
C CYS A 258 -13.87 18.11 -27.40
N LEU A 259 -13.98 16.92 -28.01
CA LEU A 259 -12.79 16.17 -28.41
C LEU A 259 -12.16 16.80 -29.65
N PRO A 260 -10.82 16.94 -29.71
CA PRO A 260 -10.14 17.27 -30.95
C PRO A 260 -10.42 16.22 -32.02
N PRO A 261 -10.58 16.60 -33.31
CA PRO A 261 -10.99 15.66 -34.37
C PRO A 261 -10.02 14.49 -34.56
N LYS A 262 -8.72 14.71 -34.30
CA LYS A 262 -7.71 13.64 -34.34
C LYS A 262 -7.96 12.58 -33.26
N VAL A 263 -8.34 13.03 -32.06
CA VAL A 263 -8.62 12.15 -30.92
C VAL A 263 -9.94 11.42 -31.16
N ALA A 264 -10.99 12.13 -31.58
CA ALA A 264 -12.29 11.55 -31.93
C ALA A 264 -12.16 10.39 -32.92
N VAL A 265 -11.40 10.58 -34.02
CA VAL A 265 -11.16 9.54 -35.02
C VAL A 265 -10.38 8.36 -34.43
N SER A 266 -9.35 8.61 -33.62
CA SER A 266 -8.57 7.55 -32.97
C SER A 266 -9.38 6.69 -31.99
N LEU A 267 -10.41 7.28 -31.38
CA LEU A 267 -11.31 6.65 -30.41
C LEU A 267 -12.54 6.00 -31.09
N GLY A 268 -12.46 5.70 -32.40
CA GLY A 268 -13.54 5.03 -33.13
C GLY A 268 -14.65 5.98 -33.60
N ASN A 269 -14.28 7.23 -33.90
CA ASN A 269 -15.18 8.31 -34.31
C ASN A 269 -16.22 8.65 -33.23
N LEU A 270 -15.73 8.84 -32.00
CA LEU A 270 -16.51 9.27 -30.85
C LEU A 270 -16.59 10.80 -30.78
N GLY A 271 -17.78 11.34 -30.49
CA GLY A 271 -17.96 12.79 -30.37
C GLY A 271 -18.31 13.47 -31.70
N PRO A 272 -18.41 14.81 -31.69
CA PRO A 272 -17.42 15.71 -31.07
C PRO A 272 -17.63 16.05 -29.59
N VAL A 273 -18.87 16.00 -29.09
CA VAL A 273 -19.19 16.36 -27.70
C VAL A 273 -19.35 15.09 -26.85
N VAL A 274 -18.62 15.02 -25.74
CA VAL A 274 -18.61 13.88 -24.82
C VAL A 274 -18.61 14.35 -23.37
N ILE A 275 -19.08 13.49 -22.47
CA ILE A 275 -19.12 13.72 -21.02
C ILE A 275 -18.09 12.82 -20.36
N CYS A 276 -17.36 13.32 -19.37
CA CYS A 276 -16.53 12.48 -18.53
C CYS A 276 -17.37 11.81 -17.43
N THR A 277 -17.54 10.49 -17.49
CA THR A 277 -18.30 9.74 -16.49
C THR A 277 -17.46 9.33 -15.30
N LYS A 278 -16.19 8.98 -15.52
CA LYS A 278 -15.30 8.48 -14.45
C LYS A 278 -13.85 8.83 -14.72
N VAL A 279 -13.17 9.29 -13.67
CA VAL A 279 -11.73 9.51 -13.67
C VAL A 279 -11.11 8.51 -12.69
N SER A 280 -10.33 7.58 -13.24
CA SER A 280 -9.57 6.58 -12.47
C SER A 280 -8.14 6.54 -13.01
N ASN A 281 -7.51 5.37 -13.19
CA ASN A 281 -6.27 5.29 -13.97
C ASN A 281 -6.49 5.79 -15.41
N ASN A 282 -7.66 5.47 -15.97
CA ASN A 282 -8.09 5.90 -17.28
C ASN A 282 -9.28 6.86 -17.16
N ILE A 283 -9.43 7.74 -18.16
CA ILE A 283 -10.54 8.68 -18.28
C ILE A 283 -11.64 7.99 -19.09
N ALA A 284 -12.79 7.77 -18.48
CA ALA A 284 -13.95 7.22 -19.16
C ALA A 284 -14.79 8.36 -19.76
N LEU A 285 -15.02 8.27 -21.07
CA LEU A 285 -15.80 9.21 -21.86
C LEU A 285 -17.08 8.53 -22.33
N LEU A 286 -18.19 9.27 -22.30
CA LEU A 286 -19.50 8.84 -22.77
C LEU A 286 -20.03 9.86 -23.78
N ASP A 287 -20.51 9.38 -24.92
CA ASP A 287 -21.33 10.17 -25.82
C ASP A 287 -22.80 10.10 -25.35
N PRO A 288 -23.42 11.22 -24.93
CA PRO A 288 -24.78 11.23 -24.42
C PRO A 288 -25.83 10.86 -25.48
N PHE A 289 -25.51 10.98 -26.77
CA PHE A 289 -26.47 10.76 -27.86
C PHE A 289 -26.47 9.34 -28.41
N THR A 290 -25.34 8.63 -28.28
CA THR A 290 -25.18 7.28 -28.85
C THR A 290 -24.92 6.22 -27.79
N LEU A 291 -24.74 6.60 -26.53
CA LEU A 291 -24.33 5.75 -25.41
C LEU A 291 -23.00 5.00 -25.64
N ARG A 292 -22.21 5.44 -26.63
CA ARG A 292 -20.88 4.90 -26.87
C ARG A 292 -19.93 5.38 -25.79
N HIS A 293 -19.12 4.45 -25.32
CA HIS A 293 -18.18 4.63 -24.24
C HIS A 293 -16.77 4.36 -24.72
N CYS A 294 -15.82 5.15 -24.24
CA CYS A 294 -14.42 4.97 -24.58
C CYS A 294 -13.56 5.26 -23.35
N PHE A 295 -12.41 4.58 -23.27
CA PHE A 295 -11.42 4.78 -22.24
C PHE A 295 -10.20 5.44 -22.86
N LEU A 296 -9.78 6.56 -22.30
CA LEU A 296 -8.59 7.30 -22.69
C LEU A 296 -7.51 7.11 -21.61
N ASP A 297 -6.35 6.59 -22.02
CA ASP A 297 -5.19 6.45 -21.13
C ASP A 297 -4.51 7.80 -20.88
N ALA A 298 -3.78 7.91 -19.77
CA ALA A 298 -3.00 9.10 -19.42
C ALA A 298 -2.01 9.50 -20.54
N ASP A 299 -1.27 8.53 -21.10
CA ASP A 299 -0.29 8.80 -22.16
C ASP A 299 -0.94 9.31 -23.45
N GLN A 300 -2.14 8.82 -23.78
CA GLN A 300 -2.89 9.26 -24.95
C GLN A 300 -3.38 10.70 -24.75
N TYR A 301 -3.88 11.01 -23.55
CA TYR A 301 -4.30 12.35 -23.18
C TYR A 301 -3.15 13.37 -23.27
N TRP A 302 -1.97 13.05 -22.72
CA TRP A 302 -0.85 14.01 -22.70
C TRP A 302 -0.19 14.25 -24.08
N ARG A 303 -0.36 13.33 -25.04
CA ARG A 303 0.08 13.54 -26.44
C ARG A 303 -0.75 14.60 -27.16
N SER A 304 -2.03 14.70 -26.82
CA SER A 304 -2.96 15.67 -27.37
C SER A 304 -3.85 16.21 -26.27
N SER A 305 -3.27 17.06 -25.41
CA SER A 305 -3.98 17.63 -24.27
C SER A 305 -5.12 18.54 -24.72
N PHE A 306 -6.28 18.40 -24.12
CA PHE A 306 -7.45 19.26 -24.33
C PHE A 306 -8.05 19.67 -22.98
N LYS A 307 -8.86 20.73 -22.95
CA LYS A 307 -9.51 21.23 -21.73
C LYS A 307 -11.00 20.87 -21.74
N ALA A 308 -11.62 20.92 -20.56
CA ALA A 308 -13.07 20.86 -20.47
C ALA A 308 -13.68 22.12 -21.10
N LEU A 309 -14.76 21.94 -21.86
CA LEU A 309 -15.54 23.01 -22.48
C LEU A 309 -16.34 23.76 -21.40
N LEU A 310 -17.07 23.01 -20.59
CA LEU A 310 -17.83 23.49 -19.44
C LEU A 310 -17.49 22.63 -18.23
N SER A 311 -17.32 23.29 -17.09
CA SER A 311 -16.98 22.65 -15.82
C SER A 311 -18.22 22.50 -14.94
N SER A 312 -18.20 21.53 -14.01
CA SER A 312 -19.28 21.24 -13.06
C SER A 312 -19.87 22.44 -12.28
N ARG A 313 -19.18 23.59 -12.21
CA ARG A 313 -19.71 24.83 -11.60
C ARG A 313 -20.78 25.54 -12.44
N GLN A 314 -20.82 25.29 -13.74
CA GLN A 314 -21.73 25.93 -14.69
C GLN A 314 -23.01 25.11 -14.92
N LEU A 315 -23.27 24.11 -14.08
CA LEU A 315 -24.48 23.30 -14.16
C LEU A 315 -25.70 24.13 -13.79
N VAL A 316 -26.74 24.03 -14.62
CA VAL A 316 -28.03 24.68 -14.46
C VAL A 316 -29.07 23.63 -14.15
N GLU A 317 -30.03 23.97 -13.29
CA GLU A 317 -31.15 23.10 -12.96
C GLU A 317 -32.26 23.18 -14.02
N TYR A 318 -32.69 22.02 -14.48
CA TYR A 318 -33.79 21.78 -15.40
C TYR A 318 -34.90 21.00 -14.70
N ILE A 319 -36.14 21.25 -15.11
CA ILE A 319 -37.33 20.49 -14.76
C ILE A 319 -37.67 19.61 -15.96
N VAL A 320 -37.86 18.32 -15.71
CA VAL A 320 -38.28 17.35 -16.72
C VAL A 320 -39.79 17.40 -16.84
N LEU A 321 -40.30 17.70 -18.04
CA LEU A 321 -41.73 17.74 -18.33
C LEU A 321 -42.23 16.39 -18.81
N ASP A 322 -41.49 15.75 -19.71
CA ASP A 322 -41.82 14.46 -20.29
C ASP A 322 -40.57 13.67 -20.68
N VAL A 323 -40.66 12.34 -20.66
CA VAL A 323 -39.55 11.41 -20.97
C VAL A 323 -40.07 10.25 -21.81
N GLU A 324 -39.59 10.15 -23.05
CA GLU A 324 -39.85 9.03 -23.95
C GLU A 324 -38.60 8.15 -24.08
N ILE A 325 -38.68 6.90 -23.62
CA ILE A 325 -37.55 5.96 -23.68
C ILE A 325 -37.44 5.38 -25.10
N VAL A 326 -36.30 5.58 -25.74
CA VAL A 326 -36.05 5.19 -27.13
C VAL A 326 -35.33 3.84 -27.24
N SER A 327 -34.44 3.52 -26.29
CA SER A 327 -33.67 2.26 -26.30
C SER A 327 -33.75 1.50 -24.99
N SER A 328 -33.58 0.18 -25.08
CA SER A 328 -33.39 -0.70 -23.91
C SER A 328 -32.15 -0.32 -23.10
N GLU A 329 -32.17 -0.64 -21.80
CA GLU A 329 -31.06 -0.39 -20.87
C GLU A 329 -29.75 -1.04 -21.35
N VAL A 330 -28.67 -0.25 -21.39
CA VAL A 330 -27.31 -0.71 -21.64
C VAL A 330 -26.52 -0.57 -20.35
N ASN A 331 -25.92 -1.66 -19.87
CA ASN A 331 -25.02 -1.62 -18.73
C ASN A 331 -23.58 -1.44 -19.22
N VAL A 332 -22.98 -0.30 -18.88
CA VAL A 332 -21.64 0.07 -19.33
C VAL A 332 -20.80 0.41 -18.10
N GLY A 333 -19.77 -0.41 -17.86
CA GLY A 333 -18.79 -0.13 -16.81
C GLY A 333 -19.34 -0.19 -15.37
N GLY A 334 -20.49 -0.84 -15.16
CA GLY A 334 -21.16 -0.93 -13.86
C GLY A 334 -22.32 0.05 -13.69
N SER A 335 -22.43 1.05 -14.57
CA SER A 335 -23.50 2.03 -14.60
C SER A 335 -24.54 1.69 -15.67
N LYS A 336 -25.81 1.83 -15.33
CA LYS A 336 -26.92 1.63 -16.26
C LYS A 336 -27.18 2.93 -17.03
N TYR A 337 -27.39 2.83 -18.32
CA TYR A 337 -27.79 3.95 -19.17
C TYR A 337 -28.97 3.53 -20.04
N ALA A 338 -29.88 4.46 -20.28
CA ALA A 338 -30.98 4.25 -21.22
C ALA A 338 -31.17 5.54 -22.01
N LEU A 339 -31.25 5.41 -23.32
CA LEU A 339 -31.41 6.54 -24.21
C LEU A 339 -32.88 6.95 -24.20
N ALA A 340 -33.15 8.19 -23.86
CA ALA A 340 -34.50 8.76 -23.84
C ALA A 340 -34.49 10.16 -24.44
N ASP A 341 -35.55 10.48 -25.17
CA ASP A 341 -35.85 11.83 -25.62
C ASP A 341 -36.70 12.50 -24.52
N ALA A 342 -36.22 13.62 -23.99
CA ALA A 342 -36.80 14.31 -22.86
C ALA A 342 -37.15 15.75 -23.23
N GLN A 343 -38.31 16.21 -22.75
CA GLN A 343 -38.71 17.62 -22.81
C GLN A 343 -38.35 18.28 -21.49
N VAL A 344 -37.52 19.32 -21.54
CA VAL A 344 -37.03 19.99 -20.34
C VAL A 344 -37.20 21.51 -20.41
N ALA A 345 -37.43 22.14 -19.26
CA ALA A 345 -37.44 23.58 -19.11
C ALA A 345 -36.46 23.99 -18.01
N ARG A 346 -35.84 25.17 -18.10
CA ARG A 346 -35.00 25.67 -17.02
C ARG A 346 -35.86 26.04 -15.82
N VAL A 347 -35.38 25.74 -14.61
CA VAL A 347 -36.09 26.14 -13.37
C VAL A 347 -36.27 27.67 -13.29
N SER A 348 -35.30 28.44 -13.78
CA SER A 348 -35.35 29.91 -13.79
C SER A 348 -36.41 30.50 -14.74
N ASP A 349 -36.69 29.79 -15.82
CA ASP A 349 -37.63 30.19 -16.87
C ASP A 349 -39.04 29.64 -16.61
N PHE A 350 -39.14 28.56 -15.82
CA PHE A 350 -40.40 27.92 -15.47
C PHE A 350 -41.37 28.90 -14.78
N GLY A 351 -42.53 29.11 -15.41
CA GLY A 351 -43.58 30.03 -14.95
C GLY A 351 -43.39 31.50 -15.35
N LYS A 352 -42.30 31.84 -16.05
CA LYS A 352 -42.07 33.17 -16.63
C LYS A 352 -42.04 33.14 -18.15
N ASN A 353 -41.37 32.13 -18.73
CA ASN A 353 -41.19 31.93 -20.15
C ASN A 353 -41.60 30.49 -20.53
N ASP A 354 -42.23 30.31 -21.70
CA ASP A 354 -42.66 29.00 -22.21
C ASP A 354 -41.59 28.30 -23.07
N THR A 355 -40.31 28.55 -22.80
CA THR A 355 -39.20 27.92 -23.55
C THR A 355 -38.99 26.49 -23.11
N ILE A 356 -39.27 25.55 -24.01
CA ILE A 356 -39.09 24.11 -23.81
C ILE A 356 -37.98 23.62 -24.74
N PHE A 357 -37.06 22.83 -24.21
CA PHE A 357 -35.97 22.20 -24.94
C PHE A 357 -36.26 20.71 -25.12
N ASN A 358 -36.15 20.24 -26.36
CA ASN A 358 -36.28 18.82 -26.69
C ASN A 358 -34.89 18.23 -26.86
N ILE A 359 -34.50 17.34 -25.95
CA ILE A 359 -33.13 16.85 -25.86
C ILE A 359 -33.08 15.33 -25.75
N ARG A 360 -32.02 14.75 -26.29
CA ARG A 360 -31.72 13.33 -26.15
C ARG A 360 -30.74 13.12 -25.01
N THR A 361 -31.05 12.19 -24.12
CA THR A 361 -30.35 12.01 -22.84
C THR A 361 -30.02 10.54 -22.58
N HIS A 362 -28.96 10.31 -21.81
CA HIS A 362 -28.52 8.98 -21.37
C HIS A 362 -29.14 8.55 -20.02
N LEU A 363 -29.95 9.42 -19.41
CA LEU A 363 -30.52 9.28 -18.08
C LEU A 363 -31.97 8.75 -18.11
N GLY A 364 -32.41 8.12 -19.19
CA GLY A 364 -33.80 7.70 -19.37
C GLY A 364 -34.31 6.71 -18.31
N HIS A 365 -33.41 5.97 -17.67
CA HIS A 365 -33.77 5.01 -16.61
C HIS A 365 -33.96 5.67 -15.24
N LEU A 366 -33.48 6.92 -15.07
CA LEU A 366 -33.42 7.61 -13.78
C LEU A 366 -34.42 8.77 -13.69
N LEU A 367 -34.74 9.38 -14.83
CA LEU A 367 -35.61 10.55 -14.92
C LEU A 367 -37.07 10.14 -15.10
N ASN A 368 -37.94 10.69 -14.26
CA ASN A 368 -39.38 10.68 -14.42
C ASN A 368 -39.90 12.10 -14.67
N PRO A 369 -41.08 12.26 -15.29
CA PRO A 369 -41.75 13.56 -15.39
C PRO A 369 -41.94 14.22 -14.01
N GLY A 370 -41.60 15.51 -13.92
CA GLY A 370 -41.62 16.27 -12.67
C GLY A 370 -40.32 16.25 -11.87
N ASP A 371 -39.31 15.47 -12.29
CA ASP A 371 -38.00 15.47 -11.64
C ASP A 371 -37.16 16.69 -12.02
N HIS A 372 -36.20 17.01 -11.13
CA HIS A 372 -35.15 17.97 -11.41
C HIS A 372 -33.88 17.29 -11.92
N ALA A 373 -33.21 17.90 -12.89
CA ALA A 373 -31.95 17.42 -13.44
C ALA A 373 -30.95 18.58 -13.58
N LEU A 374 -29.67 18.29 -13.38
CA LEU A 374 -28.57 19.21 -13.66
C LEU A 374 -28.03 18.96 -15.07
N GLY A 375 -27.88 20.03 -15.83
CA GLY A 375 -27.37 19.98 -17.19
C GLY A 375 -26.59 21.23 -17.59
N TYR A 376 -25.86 21.11 -18.68
CA TYR A 376 -25.24 22.25 -19.34
C TYR A 376 -26.20 22.89 -20.32
N ASP A 377 -26.29 24.20 -20.23
CA ASP A 377 -27.03 25.06 -21.14
C ASP A 377 -26.11 25.51 -22.28
N VAL A 378 -26.09 24.75 -23.36
CA VAL A 378 -25.23 25.04 -24.51
C VAL A 378 -25.82 26.17 -25.35
N TYR A 379 -27.14 26.32 -25.34
CA TYR A 379 -27.85 27.39 -26.05
C TYR A 379 -27.45 28.79 -25.56
N ALA A 380 -27.36 29.00 -24.24
CA ALA A 380 -26.94 30.28 -23.68
C ALA A 380 -25.42 30.43 -23.53
N ALA A 381 -24.67 29.33 -23.53
CA ALA A 381 -23.23 29.36 -23.33
C ALA A 381 -22.49 29.86 -24.59
N ASN A 382 -21.83 31.02 -24.47
CA ASN A 382 -20.87 31.46 -25.47
C ASN A 382 -19.49 30.81 -25.20
N SER A 383 -19.30 29.59 -25.71
CA SER A 383 -18.01 28.90 -25.59
C SER A 383 -17.07 29.30 -26.73
N ASN A 384 -16.10 30.17 -26.45
CA ASN A 384 -15.00 30.50 -27.37
C ASN A 384 -13.94 29.37 -27.35
N ASP A 385 -14.27 28.18 -27.85
CA ASP A 385 -13.32 27.06 -27.93
C ASP A 385 -12.84 26.81 -29.37
N MET A 386 -11.51 26.82 -29.55
CA MET A 386 -10.85 26.60 -30.83
C MET A 386 -11.13 25.21 -31.41
N GLU A 387 -11.45 24.22 -30.57
CA GLU A 387 -11.78 22.87 -31.06
C GLU A 387 -13.19 22.81 -31.66
N LEU A 388 -14.13 23.60 -31.14
CA LEU A 388 -15.51 23.64 -31.63
C LEU A 388 -15.57 24.24 -33.04
N GLU A 389 -14.79 25.30 -33.29
CA GLU A 389 -14.69 25.96 -34.60
C GLU A 389 -14.16 25.04 -35.70
N LYS A 390 -13.41 23.98 -35.36
CA LYS A 390 -12.88 23.01 -36.33
C LYS A 390 -13.97 22.10 -36.89
N TYR A 391 -15.07 21.91 -36.17
CA TYR A 391 -16.20 21.12 -36.62
C TYR A 391 -17.17 21.98 -37.45
N ARG A 392 -16.87 22.14 -38.74
CA ARG A 392 -17.73 22.89 -39.66
C ARG A 392 -19.07 22.17 -39.86
N GLY A 393 -20.17 22.84 -39.51
CA GLY A 393 -21.53 22.36 -39.73
C GLY A 393 -22.07 21.40 -38.67
N PHE A 394 -21.38 21.25 -37.52
CA PHE A 394 -21.94 20.50 -36.40
C PHE A 394 -23.00 21.35 -35.69
N VAL A 395 -24.24 20.87 -35.66
CA VAL A 395 -25.32 21.50 -34.89
C VAL A 395 -25.15 21.10 -33.43
N LEU A 396 -24.91 22.09 -32.58
CA LEU A 396 -24.79 21.84 -31.15
C LEU A 396 -26.16 21.51 -30.56
N PRO A 397 -26.23 20.57 -29.61
CA PRO A 397 -27.43 20.36 -28.83
C PRO A 397 -27.75 21.63 -28.02
N GLU A 398 -29.04 21.89 -27.77
CA GLU A 398 -29.47 23.07 -27.01
C GLU A 398 -29.15 22.93 -25.52
N ALA A 399 -29.36 21.75 -24.95
CA ALA A 399 -29.00 21.41 -23.58
C ALA A 399 -28.55 19.95 -23.45
N ILE A 400 -27.73 19.66 -22.44
CA ILE A 400 -27.22 18.31 -22.15
C ILE A 400 -27.40 18.03 -20.66
N LEU A 401 -28.24 17.06 -20.30
CA LEU A 401 -28.38 16.61 -18.92
C LEU A 401 -27.22 15.69 -18.52
N ILE A 402 -26.81 15.78 -17.26
CA ILE A 402 -25.68 15.02 -16.73
C ILE A 402 -26.09 14.17 -15.55
N LYS A 403 -26.84 14.74 -14.61
CA LYS A 403 -27.30 14.01 -13.43
C LYS A 403 -28.66 14.47 -12.96
N LYS A 404 -29.38 13.58 -12.28
CA LYS A 404 -30.61 13.93 -11.56
C LYS A 404 -30.27 14.78 -10.34
N SER A 405 -31.03 15.84 -10.10
CA SER A 405 -30.91 16.70 -8.92
C SER A 405 -31.95 16.29 -7.88
N TYR A 406 -31.54 16.33 -6.61
CA TYR A 406 -32.41 16.10 -5.45
C TYR A 406 -32.50 17.34 -4.55
N GLU A 407 -32.14 18.52 -5.08
CA GLU A 407 -32.00 19.77 -4.31
C GLU A 407 -33.29 20.11 -3.54
N GLU A 408 -34.45 20.02 -4.20
CA GLU A 408 -35.76 20.34 -3.60
C GLU A 408 -36.09 19.43 -2.40
N LYS A 409 -35.90 18.12 -2.56
CA LYS A 409 -36.11 17.12 -1.51
C LYS A 409 -35.13 17.33 -0.34
N ARG A 410 -33.92 17.82 -0.64
CA ARG A 410 -32.84 18.06 0.34
C ARG A 410 -33.05 19.36 1.12
N GLN A 411 -33.59 20.42 0.51
CA GLN A 411 -33.95 21.66 1.21
C GLN A 411 -34.93 21.41 2.35
N ARG A 412 -35.86 20.46 2.19
CA ARG A 412 -36.80 20.03 3.24
C ARG A 412 -36.13 19.36 4.45
N LYS A 413 -34.91 18.83 4.30
CA LYS A 413 -34.11 18.16 5.36
C LYS A 413 -32.89 18.97 5.82
N ARG A 414 -32.76 20.24 5.43
CA ARG A 414 -31.60 21.10 5.74
C ARG A 414 -31.45 21.28 7.26
N GLY A 415 -30.24 21.09 7.79
CA GLY A 415 -29.91 21.28 9.21
C GLY A 415 -29.74 20.00 10.04
N LYS A 416 -30.01 18.82 9.47
CA LYS A 416 -29.71 17.54 10.16
C LYS A 416 -28.25 17.13 9.91
N PRO A 417 -27.47 16.77 10.95
CA PRO A 417 -26.14 16.23 10.76
C PRO A 417 -26.19 14.88 10.04
N ARG A 418 -25.17 14.57 9.23
CA ARG A 418 -25.05 13.26 8.55
C ARG A 418 -24.69 12.18 9.56
N SER A 419 -25.14 10.95 9.31
CA SER A 419 -24.85 9.76 10.14
C SER A 419 -23.40 9.28 10.05
N TRP A 420 -22.64 9.81 9.10
CA TRP A 420 -21.26 9.44 8.80
C TRP A 420 -20.36 10.65 8.63
N LYS A 421 -19.05 10.41 8.74
CA LYS A 421 -17.98 11.39 8.57
C LYS A 421 -16.79 10.76 7.83
N LEU A 422 -16.01 11.59 7.17
CA LEU A 422 -14.72 11.21 6.59
C LEU A 422 -13.58 11.61 7.51
N LYS A 423 -12.45 10.90 7.41
CA LYS A 423 -11.19 11.34 8.01
C LYS A 423 -10.52 12.34 7.05
N SER A 424 -9.92 13.37 7.61
CA SER A 424 -9.07 14.31 6.89
C SER A 424 -7.61 14.01 7.19
N LEU A 425 -6.72 14.26 6.22
CA LEU A 425 -5.29 14.30 6.46
C LEU A 425 -4.94 15.53 7.31
N ASN A 426 -3.97 15.37 8.22
CA ASN A 426 -3.41 16.50 8.96
C ASN A 426 -2.50 17.28 8.01
N MET A 427 -3.06 18.30 7.37
CA MET A 427 -2.36 19.19 6.44
C MET A 427 -2.02 20.50 7.13
N GLU A 428 -0.79 20.97 6.95
CA GLU A 428 -0.44 22.35 7.29
C GLU A 428 -1.00 23.28 6.21
N VAL A 429 -1.92 24.14 6.61
CA VAL A 429 -2.51 25.19 5.76
C VAL A 429 -1.70 26.45 5.98
N ASP A 430 -1.37 27.14 4.90
CA ASP A 430 -0.78 28.47 4.98
C ASP A 430 -1.86 29.46 5.46
N ASP A 431 -1.66 30.09 6.63
CA ASP A 431 -2.60 31.03 7.28
C ASP A 431 -2.89 32.29 6.43
N SER A 432 -2.17 32.44 5.33
CA SER A 432 -2.31 33.52 4.34
C SER A 432 -3.64 33.49 3.57
N LYS A 433 -4.47 32.45 3.72
CA LYS A 433 -5.75 32.31 2.98
C LYS A 433 -6.88 33.12 3.61
N GLY A 434 -7.55 33.93 2.79
CA GLY A 434 -8.68 34.75 3.21
C GLY A 434 -9.93 33.93 3.55
N ARG A 435 -10.79 34.48 4.41
CA ARG A 435 -12.07 33.86 4.84
C ARG A 435 -12.97 33.42 3.69
N ALA A 436 -12.95 34.15 2.57
CA ALA A 436 -13.74 33.83 1.38
C ALA A 436 -13.30 32.54 0.67
N ASP A 437 -12.01 32.21 0.68
CA ASP A 437 -11.52 30.98 0.04
C ASP A 437 -11.80 29.75 0.90
N GLN A 438 -11.83 29.92 2.22
CA GLN A 438 -12.25 28.87 3.13
C GLN A 438 -13.74 28.53 2.95
N GLU A 439 -14.60 29.53 2.75
CA GLU A 439 -16.04 29.32 2.53
C GLU A 439 -16.31 28.60 1.19
N LYS A 440 -15.59 28.97 0.12
CA LYS A 440 -15.62 28.25 -1.15
C LYS A 440 -15.19 26.79 -0.98
N MET A 441 -14.09 26.56 -0.24
CA MET A 441 -13.60 25.20 0.03
C MET A 441 -14.63 24.36 0.79
N ASN A 442 -15.29 24.94 1.79
CA ASN A 442 -16.34 24.26 2.55
C ASN A 442 -17.53 23.91 1.65
N THR A 443 -17.95 24.83 0.78
CA THR A 443 -19.04 24.59 -0.17
C THR A 443 -18.69 23.45 -1.13
N GLU A 444 -17.47 23.44 -1.67
CA GLU A 444 -17.00 22.35 -2.53
C GLU A 444 -16.90 21.01 -1.81
N TYR A 445 -16.46 21.03 -0.55
CA TYR A 445 -16.39 19.84 0.27
C TYR A 445 -17.79 19.28 0.55
N GLU A 446 -18.77 20.14 0.84
CA GLU A 446 -20.16 19.72 0.98
C GLU A 446 -20.72 19.10 -0.29
N VAL A 447 -20.44 19.70 -1.46
CA VAL A 447 -20.81 19.14 -2.77
C VAL A 447 -20.18 17.76 -2.96
N PHE A 448 -18.90 17.59 -2.64
CA PHE A 448 -18.25 16.28 -2.70
C PHE A 448 -18.93 15.24 -1.81
N LEU A 449 -19.31 15.60 -0.57
CA LEU A 449 -20.06 14.70 0.31
C LEU A 449 -21.45 14.35 -0.27
N ARG A 450 -22.09 15.25 -1.04
CA ARG A 450 -23.35 14.95 -1.75
C ARG A 450 -23.12 13.94 -2.87
N ASP A 451 -22.07 14.14 -3.67
CA ASP A 451 -21.71 13.23 -4.76
C ASP A 451 -21.46 11.80 -4.20
N LEU A 452 -20.89 11.67 -2.99
CA LEU A 452 -20.74 10.37 -2.32
C LEU A 452 -22.06 9.71 -1.91
N GLU A 453 -23.10 10.47 -1.52
CA GLU A 453 -24.41 9.91 -1.20
C GLU A 453 -25.11 9.36 -2.44
N GLU A 454 -24.96 10.07 -3.55
CA GLU A 454 -25.62 9.77 -4.83
C GLU A 454 -24.96 8.58 -5.54
N ASP A 455 -23.62 8.51 -5.55
CA ASP A 455 -22.89 7.52 -6.34
C ASP A 455 -22.37 6.33 -5.52
N PRO A 456 -22.91 5.11 -5.71
CA PRO A 456 -22.40 3.92 -5.03
C PRO A 456 -20.99 3.52 -5.49
N GLU A 457 -20.61 3.83 -6.73
CA GLU A 457 -19.26 3.52 -7.25
C GLU A 457 -18.16 4.33 -6.56
N LEU A 458 -18.42 5.60 -6.22
CA LEU A 458 -17.46 6.42 -5.49
C LEU A 458 -17.30 5.92 -4.05
N ARG A 459 -18.41 5.47 -3.43
CA ARG A 459 -18.43 4.90 -2.07
C ARG A 459 -17.62 3.62 -1.93
N PHE A 460 -17.68 2.73 -2.92
CA PHE A 460 -16.95 1.46 -2.88
C PHE A 460 -15.45 1.63 -2.59
N ASN A 461 -14.90 2.77 -3.00
CA ASN A 461 -13.49 3.04 -2.86
C ASN A 461 -13.09 3.83 -1.60
N ILE A 462 -14.05 4.25 -0.79
CA ILE A 462 -13.83 5.16 0.35
C ILE A 462 -14.21 4.46 1.65
N SER A 463 -13.48 4.79 2.71
CA SER A 463 -13.79 4.32 4.07
C SER A 463 -14.65 5.35 4.78
N LEU A 464 -15.92 5.01 5.03
CA LEU A 464 -16.89 5.85 5.73
C LEU A 464 -16.89 5.50 7.22
N TYR A 465 -16.90 6.51 8.09
CA TYR A 465 -16.89 6.31 9.54
C TYR A 465 -18.20 6.79 10.15
N ARG A 466 -18.69 6.09 11.18
CA ARG A 466 -19.90 6.50 11.89
C ARG A 466 -19.68 7.81 12.65
N ASN A 467 -20.62 8.75 12.53
CA ASN A 467 -20.60 9.97 13.31
C ASN A 467 -21.17 9.71 14.72
N LYS A 468 -20.39 10.05 15.76
CA LYS A 468 -20.78 9.88 17.17
C LYS A 468 -21.84 10.90 17.61
N GLU A 469 -21.90 12.05 16.94
CA GLU A 469 -22.83 13.14 17.25
C GLU A 469 -24.21 12.97 16.60
N TYR A 470 -24.37 11.96 15.75
CA TYR A 470 -25.64 11.68 15.10
C TYR A 470 -26.59 10.93 16.04
N GLN A 471 -27.64 11.61 16.49
CA GLN A 471 -28.79 10.98 17.13
C GLN A 471 -29.85 10.62 16.08
N PRO A 472 -30.24 9.34 15.94
CA PRO A 472 -31.35 8.96 15.08
C PRO A 472 -32.63 9.64 15.59
N SER A 473 -33.27 10.46 14.76
CA SER A 473 -34.59 11.01 15.10
C SER A 473 -35.66 10.01 14.69
N GLU A 474 -36.44 9.50 15.65
CA GLU A 474 -37.51 8.51 15.44
C GLU A 474 -38.65 8.97 14.51
N MET A 475 -38.67 10.24 14.13
CA MET A 475 -39.69 10.83 13.22
C MET A 475 -39.36 10.72 11.72
N ALA A 476 -38.23 10.13 11.31
CA ALA A 476 -37.82 10.10 9.90
C ALA A 476 -38.44 8.97 9.06
N SER A 477 -39.18 8.03 9.67
CA SER A 477 -39.70 6.83 9.01
C SER A 477 -41.16 6.92 8.51
N MET A 478 -41.81 8.09 8.61
CA MET A 478 -43.26 8.23 8.39
C MET A 478 -43.68 9.24 7.30
N THR A 479 -42.83 9.52 6.30
CA THR A 479 -43.25 10.32 5.14
C THR A 479 -43.02 9.56 3.84
N ASP A 480 -44.13 9.23 3.18
CA ASP A 480 -44.26 8.49 1.92
C ASP A 480 -43.38 8.99 0.76
N GLY A 481 -42.87 8.02 -0.02
CA GLY A 481 -42.67 8.13 -1.46
C GLY A 481 -41.39 8.81 -1.96
N GLU A 482 -40.37 8.00 -2.23
CA GLU A 482 -39.05 8.33 -2.83
C GLU A 482 -37.97 8.84 -1.87
N ASP A 483 -37.29 7.86 -1.27
CA ASP A 483 -36.12 8.06 -0.42
C ASP A 483 -34.98 8.77 -1.17
N LEU A 484 -34.46 9.83 -0.55
CA LEU A 484 -33.19 10.44 -0.95
C LEU A 484 -32.09 9.36 -0.95
N PRO A 485 -31.18 9.36 -1.95
CA PRO A 485 -29.99 8.53 -1.90
C PRO A 485 -29.26 8.75 -0.57
N SER A 486 -29.12 7.70 0.23
CA SER A 486 -28.46 7.75 1.53
C SER A 486 -27.51 6.57 1.66
N VAL A 487 -26.46 6.77 2.46
CA VAL A 487 -25.45 5.73 2.71
C VAL A 487 -26.05 4.67 3.64
N PRO A 488 -26.09 3.39 3.24
CA PRO A 488 -26.58 2.32 4.10
C PRO A 488 -25.69 2.17 5.34
N LEU A 489 -26.30 1.87 6.49
CA LEU A 489 -25.59 1.82 7.78
C LEU A 489 -24.56 0.68 7.84
N GLU A 490 -24.75 -0.36 7.04
CA GLU A 490 -23.86 -1.52 6.93
C GLU A 490 -22.49 -1.17 6.32
N GLU A 491 -22.40 -0.08 5.55
CA GLU A 491 -21.15 0.38 4.92
C GLU A 491 -20.26 1.20 5.88
N LEU A 492 -20.77 1.55 7.07
CA LEU A 492 -20.06 2.41 8.02
C LEU A 492 -19.11 1.63 8.93
N LEU A 493 -17.84 2.02 8.93
CA LEU A 493 -16.84 1.52 9.88
C LEU A 493 -17.02 2.17 11.26
N ALA A 494 -16.87 1.37 12.31
CA ALA A 494 -16.75 1.87 13.67
C ALA A 494 -15.37 2.53 13.86
N ASP A 495 -15.35 3.76 14.39
CA ASP A 495 -14.09 4.42 14.76
C ASP A 495 -13.46 3.67 15.94
N LEU A 496 -12.44 2.84 15.67
CA LEU A 496 -11.57 2.25 16.68
C LEU A 496 -10.53 3.29 17.10
N ASP A 497 -10.91 4.21 17.98
CA ASP A 497 -9.98 5.11 18.65
C ASP A 497 -9.24 4.34 19.75
N LEU A 498 -8.08 3.75 19.44
CA LEU A 498 -7.14 3.25 20.44
C LEU A 498 -6.41 4.43 21.09
N THR A 499 -7.15 5.24 21.86
CA THR A 499 -6.54 6.14 22.84
C THR A 499 -6.04 5.28 24.01
N SER A 500 -4.81 5.52 24.44
CA SER A 500 -4.07 4.78 25.49
C SER A 500 -4.74 4.79 26.88
N SER A 501 -5.95 5.34 26.99
CA SER A 501 -6.79 5.42 28.18
C SER A 501 -7.79 4.26 28.34
N ASN A 502 -7.93 3.34 27.37
CA ASN A 502 -8.87 2.21 27.44
C ASN A 502 -8.23 0.84 27.65
N VAL A 503 -7.11 0.76 28.39
CA VAL A 503 -6.47 -0.52 28.76
C VAL A 503 -7.08 -1.14 30.05
N SER A 504 -8.03 -0.49 30.71
CA SER A 504 -8.57 -0.95 32.01
C SER A 504 -9.91 -1.70 31.97
N MET A 505 -10.50 -1.98 30.80
CA MET A 505 -11.72 -2.81 30.70
C MET A 505 -11.65 -3.87 29.58
N MET A 506 -10.58 -4.64 29.53
CA MET A 506 -10.55 -5.96 28.87
C MET A 506 -10.26 -7.07 29.89
N GLY A 507 -11.02 -7.05 30.99
CA GLY A 507 -10.91 -8.01 32.09
C GLY A 507 -12.23 -8.67 32.44
N ALA A 508 -13.11 -8.95 31.47
CA ALA A 508 -14.27 -9.83 31.68
C ALA A 508 -14.92 -10.15 30.33
N LEU A 509 -14.51 -11.25 29.71
CA LEU A 509 -15.32 -12.09 28.80
C LEU A 509 -14.47 -13.30 28.38
N SER A 510 -14.28 -14.23 29.31
CA SER A 510 -13.91 -15.61 28.98
C SER A 510 -14.59 -16.58 29.94
N CYS A 511 -15.52 -17.37 29.38
CA CYS A 511 -16.00 -18.69 29.81
C CYS A 511 -16.90 -19.16 28.64
N SER A 512 -16.75 -20.31 28.00
CA SER A 512 -16.41 -21.62 28.55
C SER A 512 -15.90 -22.55 27.44
N ASN A 513 -14.79 -23.28 27.65
CA ASN A 513 -14.80 -24.74 27.79
C ASN A 513 -13.39 -25.38 27.76
N LYS A 514 -13.15 -26.12 28.86
CA LYS A 514 -12.41 -27.39 29.01
C LYS A 514 -10.87 -27.40 28.84
N SER A 515 -10.23 -27.25 30.01
CA SER A 515 -9.22 -28.15 30.62
C SER A 515 -8.44 -29.12 29.71
N LEU A 516 -7.10 -29.03 29.77
CA LEU A 516 -6.18 -30.14 30.10
C LEU A 516 -4.74 -29.58 30.29
N ASP A 517 -4.24 -29.75 31.51
CA ASP A 517 -2.87 -29.92 32.03
C ASP A 517 -1.67 -29.12 31.47
N GLU A 518 -1.03 -28.37 32.37
CA GLU A 518 0.26 -27.70 32.22
C GLU A 518 1.45 -28.68 32.34
N VAL A 519 2.42 -28.56 31.42
CA VAL A 519 3.83 -28.92 31.67
C VAL A 519 4.73 -27.86 30.98
N PRO A 520 5.73 -27.27 31.67
CA PRO A 520 6.53 -26.19 31.12
C PRO A 520 7.63 -26.70 30.17
N ILE A 521 7.56 -26.32 28.89
CA ILE A 521 8.59 -26.63 27.88
C ILE A 521 9.65 -25.52 27.88
N LYS A 522 10.85 -25.87 28.37
CA LYS A 522 12.10 -25.13 28.14
C LYS A 522 12.39 -25.09 26.63
N LYS A 523 12.50 -23.90 26.04
CA LYS A 523 12.92 -23.71 24.65
C LYS A 523 14.45 -23.76 24.54
N THR A 524 14.98 -24.95 24.31
CA THR A 524 16.35 -25.21 23.84
C THR A 524 16.35 -25.34 22.32
N ILE A 525 17.30 -24.68 21.65
CA ILE A 525 17.60 -24.86 20.22
C ILE A 525 18.85 -25.73 20.14
N ASN A 526 18.72 -26.94 19.60
CA ASN A 526 19.85 -27.78 19.20
C ASN A 526 19.89 -27.83 17.66
N LEU A 527 20.99 -27.34 17.09
CA LEU A 527 21.38 -27.56 15.70
C LEU A 527 22.52 -28.57 15.72
N THR A 528 22.26 -29.80 15.27
CA THR A 528 23.33 -30.73 14.88
C THR A 528 22.91 -31.57 13.68
N GLU A 529 23.91 -31.85 12.85
CA GLU A 529 23.89 -32.27 11.45
C GLU A 529 23.55 -33.74 11.21
N ALA A 530 23.22 -34.07 9.95
CA ALA A 530 23.23 -35.43 9.39
C ALA A 530 24.69 -35.96 9.24
N PRO A 531 24.89 -37.27 8.99
CA PRO A 531 25.06 -37.67 7.58
C PRO A 531 24.66 -39.13 7.21
N THR A 532 24.79 -39.38 5.90
CA THR A 532 25.01 -40.65 5.16
C THR A 532 23.85 -41.53 4.69
N ALA A 533 24.06 -42.01 3.46
CA ALA A 533 23.10 -42.46 2.46
C ALA A 533 22.90 -43.98 2.44
N ALA A 534 21.70 -44.40 2.02
CA ALA A 534 21.50 -45.64 1.27
C ALA A 534 20.23 -45.50 0.42
N ALA A 535 20.36 -45.77 -0.88
CA ALA A 535 19.32 -45.69 -1.88
C ALA A 535 18.35 -46.87 -1.78
N LEU A 536 17.04 -46.59 -1.81
CA LEU A 536 16.03 -47.52 -2.31
C LEU A 536 14.89 -46.72 -2.96
N THR A 537 14.70 -47.06 -4.23
CA THR A 537 13.63 -46.68 -5.16
C THR A 537 12.24 -46.87 -4.55
N LEU A 538 11.30 -45.94 -4.77
CA LEU A 538 9.89 -46.19 -5.18
C LEU A 538 9.05 -44.90 -5.19
N GLN A 539 8.62 -44.54 -6.41
CA GLN A 539 7.31 -43.99 -6.82
C GLN A 539 6.49 -43.15 -5.80
N PHE A 540 6.37 -41.85 -6.08
CA PHE A 540 5.26 -41.03 -5.57
C PHE A 540 4.00 -41.27 -6.42
N SER A 541 3.05 -42.04 -5.89
CA SER A 541 1.64 -41.99 -6.27
C SER A 541 0.96 -40.80 -5.61
N GLN A 542 0.32 -39.94 -6.41
CA GLN A 542 -0.61 -38.90 -5.93
C GLN A 542 -1.79 -39.53 -5.15
N PRO A 543 -2.29 -38.90 -4.08
CA PRO A 543 -3.59 -39.26 -3.53
C PRO A 543 -4.70 -38.68 -4.42
N LYS A 544 -5.47 -39.58 -5.01
CA LYS A 544 -6.74 -39.35 -5.69
C LYS A 544 -7.82 -38.91 -4.68
N HIS A 545 -8.68 -38.01 -5.15
CA HIS A 545 -10.13 -37.96 -4.99
C HIS A 545 -10.77 -38.69 -3.79
N PHE A 546 -11.54 -37.94 -3.00
CA PHE A 546 -12.82 -38.40 -2.48
C PHE A 546 -13.97 -37.75 -3.25
N LYS A 547 -14.94 -38.59 -3.63
CA LYS A 547 -16.11 -38.32 -4.46
C LYS A 547 -17.33 -37.89 -3.63
N ASN A 548 -18.07 -36.95 -4.22
CA ASN A 548 -19.53 -36.85 -4.45
C ASN A 548 -20.55 -37.40 -3.44
N SER A 549 -21.54 -36.54 -3.16
CA SER A 549 -22.98 -36.83 -3.25
C SER A 549 -23.62 -35.60 -3.94
N ASP A 550 -24.03 -35.72 -5.20
CA ASP A 550 -25.38 -36.05 -5.70
C ASP A 550 -26.39 -34.87 -5.62
N CYS A 551 -26.60 -34.20 -6.76
CA CYS A 551 -27.91 -33.78 -7.25
C CYS A 551 -27.82 -33.37 -8.75
N SER A 552 -28.44 -34.21 -9.59
CA SER A 552 -28.91 -34.06 -10.97
C SER A 552 -29.88 -32.86 -11.15
N LEU A 553 -30.23 -32.28 -12.32
CA LEU A 553 -30.19 -32.64 -13.74
C LEU A 553 -30.60 -31.42 -14.60
N SER A 554 -30.45 -31.57 -15.94
CA SER A 554 -30.90 -30.73 -17.08
C SER A 554 -29.91 -29.64 -17.54
N GLY A 555 -29.44 -29.56 -18.80
CA GLY A 555 -29.66 -30.35 -20.00
C GLY A 555 -30.08 -29.49 -21.19
N SER A 556 -29.15 -29.09 -22.06
CA SER A 556 -29.44 -28.81 -23.48
C SER A 556 -28.14 -28.74 -24.30
N GLN A 557 -28.11 -29.55 -25.35
CA GLN A 557 -27.05 -29.75 -26.33
C GLN A 557 -26.97 -28.59 -27.34
N LEU A 558 -25.81 -28.41 -27.99
CA LEU A 558 -25.67 -28.25 -29.44
C LEU A 558 -24.18 -28.36 -29.84
N SER A 559 -23.94 -28.87 -31.04
CA SER A 559 -22.72 -29.56 -31.47
C SER A 559 -22.13 -29.03 -32.79
N PHE A 560 -20.81 -29.28 -32.98
CA PHE A 560 -19.99 -29.31 -34.21
C PHE A 560 -19.39 -27.99 -34.77
N PRO A 561 -18.29 -28.03 -35.56
CA PRO A 561 -17.08 -28.88 -35.58
C PRO A 561 -15.74 -28.04 -35.69
N PRO A 562 -14.53 -28.66 -35.77
CA PRO A 562 -13.25 -28.02 -35.43
C PRO A 562 -12.46 -27.47 -36.63
N ARG A 563 -11.56 -26.51 -36.38
CA ARG A 563 -10.48 -26.10 -37.30
C ARG A 563 -9.11 -26.46 -36.75
N VAL A 564 -8.36 -27.10 -37.64
CA VAL A 564 -6.96 -27.52 -37.59
C VAL A 564 -6.05 -26.31 -37.80
N SER A 565 -4.99 -26.16 -36.99
CA SER A 565 -3.66 -25.78 -37.50
C SER A 565 -2.57 -25.99 -36.45
N ASP A 566 -1.56 -26.74 -36.89
CA ASP A 566 -0.32 -27.08 -36.20
C ASP A 566 0.58 -25.87 -35.92
N SER A 567 1.26 -25.86 -34.76
CA SER A 567 2.69 -25.54 -34.71
C SER A 567 3.31 -25.97 -33.36
N LYS A 568 4.30 -26.87 -33.45
CA LYS A 568 5.13 -27.31 -32.31
C LYS A 568 6.17 -26.25 -31.93
N PRO A 569 6.58 -26.17 -30.66
CA PRO A 569 7.62 -25.26 -30.19
C PRO A 569 9.02 -25.88 -30.33
N ASN A 570 9.97 -25.13 -30.90
CA ASN A 570 11.37 -25.55 -31.02
C ASN A 570 12.17 -25.07 -29.79
N LYS A 571 12.59 -26.03 -28.96
CA LYS A 571 13.56 -25.84 -27.86
C LYS A 571 14.97 -25.69 -28.45
N LYS A 572 15.65 -24.58 -28.17
CA LYS A 572 17.13 -24.52 -28.20
C LYS A 572 17.65 -24.02 -26.84
N ARG A 573 18.30 -24.94 -26.12
CA ARG A 573 19.18 -24.68 -24.99
C ARG A 573 20.44 -23.97 -25.50
N LEU A 574 20.82 -22.87 -24.87
CA LEU A 574 22.17 -22.34 -24.89
C LEU A 574 22.70 -22.36 -23.44
N LYS A 575 23.69 -23.21 -23.20
CA LYS A 575 24.66 -23.13 -22.11
C LYS A 575 25.95 -22.61 -22.75
N TYR A 576 26.66 -21.69 -22.11
CA TYR A 576 28.14 -21.51 -22.04
C TYR A 576 28.35 -20.25 -21.18
N SER A 577 28.76 -20.39 -19.92
CA SER A 577 30.15 -20.39 -19.41
C SER A 577 30.85 -19.03 -19.59
N PHE A 578 31.12 -18.40 -18.44
CA PHE A 578 31.93 -17.21 -18.28
C PHE A 578 33.42 -17.58 -18.42
N ASP A 579 34.11 -16.92 -19.35
CA ASP A 579 35.58 -16.86 -19.37
C ASP A 579 36.05 -15.46 -18.95
N ILE A 580 37.00 -15.48 -18.02
CA ILE A 580 37.72 -14.33 -17.49
C ILE A 580 38.85 -14.01 -18.47
N VAL A 581 38.86 -12.80 -19.04
CA VAL A 581 40.02 -12.27 -19.78
C VAL A 581 40.43 -10.95 -19.16
N SER A 582 41.63 -10.97 -18.59
CA SER A 582 42.46 -9.85 -18.19
C SER A 582 42.82 -8.95 -19.37
N VAL A 583 42.66 -7.63 -19.21
CA VAL A 583 43.17 -6.62 -20.13
C VAL A 583 44.04 -5.65 -19.32
N ASN A 584 45.34 -5.65 -19.63
CA ASN A 584 46.28 -4.59 -19.27
C ASN A 584 46.29 -3.54 -20.39
N ASP A 585 46.35 -2.28 -19.94
CA ASP A 585 47.11 -1.12 -20.43
C ASP A 585 47.21 -0.85 -21.94
N GLY A 586 46.75 0.35 -22.30
CA GLY A 586 47.02 1.02 -23.58
C GLY A 586 46.50 2.45 -23.52
N GLU A 587 47.40 3.37 -23.20
CA GLU A 587 47.24 4.83 -23.33
C GLU A 587 46.91 5.21 -24.78
N ASP A 588 46.07 6.23 -24.99
CA ASP A 588 46.26 7.23 -26.05
C ASP A 588 45.23 8.36 -25.90
N HIS A 589 45.76 9.57 -25.67
CA HIS A 589 45.05 10.85 -25.79
C HIS A 589 44.86 11.22 -27.27
N PRO A 590 43.84 12.04 -27.57
CA PRO A 590 44.06 13.07 -28.59
C PRO A 590 43.74 14.47 -28.08
N GLU A 591 44.69 15.36 -28.35
CA GLU A 591 44.54 16.80 -28.41
C GLU A 591 43.44 17.18 -29.42
N VAL A 592 42.59 18.15 -29.05
CA VAL A 592 41.94 19.03 -30.02
C VAL A 592 41.98 20.44 -29.45
N GLY A 593 42.83 21.27 -30.05
CA GLY A 593 42.69 22.72 -30.03
C GLY A 593 41.80 23.17 -31.17
N ALA A 594 40.81 24.00 -30.85
CA ALA A 594 40.26 25.14 -31.59
C ALA A 594 38.97 25.58 -30.88
#